data_AF-A0A7W1SPN9-F1
#
_entry.id   AF-A0A7W1SPN9-F1
#
_cell.length_a   1.000
_cell.length_b   1.000
_cell.length_c   1.000
_cell.angle_alpha   90.00
_cell.angle_beta   90.00
_cell.angle_gamma   90.00
#
_symmetry.space_group_name_H-M   'P 1'
#
loop_
_entity.id
_entity.type
_entity.pdbx_description
1 polymer ?
#
loop_
_entity_poly.entity_id
_entity_poly.type
_entity_poly.pdbx_seq_one_letter_code
_entity_poly.pdbx_strand_id
1 'polypeptide(L)'
;MKNIKFKYDRKEPSDAEMDAAKNFEIVHSKAVPKNGNINPTRTIQTIIVVAVVALLGWYLFSTEEIQAPFVNPPMATANLEYSIYNINATNAQLLEYATGTTIEIPANSFVDKNGNPVMGDIEIRYREFHNPFEIFLSGIPMVYDSAGIQYHFESAGMFEILGFHGNEQVFINPEQQIQVKMASYNNGEYFNQYFLDTVNQNWNFIKKDNVEKFSTAIIDVPSDEEKAISDNEPAKPIKADEKYYSFEVIFNEEEFPELNVYKGLLFQVDKNEKAFSTEFARTAWE
;
A
#
# COMPACT_ATOMS: atom_id res chain seq x y z
N MET A 1 -28.25 -4.48 32.41
CA MET A 1 -27.03 -3.65 32.28
C MET A 1 -26.80 -2.91 33.58
N LYS A 2 -25.75 -3.25 34.34
CA LYS A 2 -25.39 -2.56 35.59
C LYS A 2 -24.32 -1.51 35.29
N ASN A 3 -24.62 -0.24 35.55
CA ASN A 3 -23.72 0.89 35.38
C ASN A 3 -22.49 0.78 36.29
N ILE A 4 -21.29 0.73 35.70
CA ILE A 4 -20.03 0.87 36.43
C ILE A 4 -19.69 2.36 36.49
N LYS A 5 -19.73 2.96 37.68
CA LYS A 5 -19.23 4.32 37.92
C LYS A 5 -17.72 4.26 38.15
N PHE A 6 -16.93 4.76 37.21
CA PHE A 6 -15.50 5.00 37.46
C PHE A 6 -15.35 6.21 38.39
N LYS A 7 -14.71 6.02 39.54
CA LYS A 7 -14.28 7.12 40.42
C LYS A 7 -12.93 7.61 39.92
N TYR A 8 -12.88 8.82 39.36
CA TYR A 8 -11.68 9.41 38.76
C TYR A 8 -10.74 10.14 39.73
N ASP A 9 -11.05 10.19 41.03
CA ASP A 9 -10.15 10.79 42.02
C ASP A 9 -9.64 9.75 43.01
N ARG A 10 -8.48 9.15 42.74
CA ARG A 10 -7.64 8.61 43.81
C ARG A 10 -6.67 9.70 44.21
N LYS A 11 -6.73 10.11 45.49
CA LYS A 11 -5.71 11.00 46.07
C LYS A 11 -4.33 10.34 45.87
N GLU A 12 -3.37 11.15 45.43
CA GLU A 12 -1.98 10.73 45.40
C GLU A 12 -1.55 10.28 46.80
N PRO A 13 -0.83 9.14 46.91
CA PRO A 13 -0.35 8.65 48.19
C PRO A 13 0.59 9.66 48.82
N SER A 14 0.55 9.76 50.15
CA SER A 14 1.43 10.70 50.85
C SER A 14 2.89 10.26 50.79
N ASP A 15 3.83 11.20 50.92
CA ASP A 15 5.27 10.90 50.93
C ASP A 15 5.64 9.81 51.96
N ALA A 16 4.92 9.74 53.09
CA ALA A 16 5.09 8.72 54.10
C ALA A 16 4.65 7.31 53.65
N GLU A 17 3.60 7.21 52.83
CA GLU A 17 3.14 5.95 52.23
C GLU A 17 4.07 5.49 51.11
N MET A 18 4.64 6.44 50.36
CA MET A 18 5.65 6.15 49.34
C MET A 18 6.99 5.70 49.95
N ASP A 19 7.42 6.29 51.07
CA ASP A 19 8.66 5.90 51.73
C ASP A 19 8.56 4.56 52.48
N ALA A 20 7.38 4.21 53.00
CA ALA A 20 7.12 2.87 53.54
C ALA A 20 7.23 1.77 52.47
N ALA A 21 6.89 2.09 51.21
CA ALA A 21 7.00 1.18 50.07
C ALA A 21 8.44 1.05 49.50
N LYS A 22 9.38 1.93 49.90
CA LYS A 22 10.78 1.93 49.45
C LYS A 22 11.71 1.07 50.30
N ASN A 23 11.20 0.11 51.08
CA ASN A 23 12.03 -0.70 51.96
C ASN A 23 12.74 -1.87 51.22
N PHE A 24 13.57 -1.53 50.23
CA PHE A 24 14.41 -2.46 49.47
C PHE A 24 15.55 -3.06 50.31
N GLU A 25 15.82 -2.53 51.52
CA GLU A 25 16.80 -3.12 52.45
C GLU A 25 16.41 -4.54 52.91
N ILE A 26 15.11 -4.84 53.02
CA ILE A 26 14.64 -6.18 53.39
C ILE A 26 14.88 -7.18 52.24
N VAL A 27 14.84 -6.71 50.99
CA VAL A 27 15.16 -7.53 49.81
C VAL A 27 16.67 -7.72 49.69
N HIS A 28 17.45 -6.67 49.94
CA HIS A 28 18.91 -6.73 49.87
C HIS A 28 19.52 -7.59 51.00
N SER A 29 18.97 -7.53 52.22
CA SER A 29 19.41 -8.36 53.35
C SER A 29 19.05 -9.85 53.21
N LYS A 30 18.07 -10.18 52.35
CA LYS A 30 17.76 -11.57 51.96
C LYS A 30 18.61 -12.09 50.80
N ALA A 31 19.29 -11.20 50.07
CA ALA A 31 20.18 -11.56 48.95
C ALA A 31 21.63 -11.80 49.38
N VAL A 32 21.98 -11.56 50.65
CA VAL A 32 23.29 -11.92 51.20
C VAL A 32 23.27 -13.42 51.56
N PRO A 33 24.09 -14.27 50.92
CA PRO A 33 24.11 -15.70 51.24
C PRO A 33 24.61 -15.88 52.68
N LYS A 34 23.80 -16.50 53.53
CA LYS A 34 24.28 -17.03 54.82
C LYS A 34 25.34 -18.08 54.51
N ASN A 35 26.53 -17.93 55.08
CA ASN A 35 27.62 -18.92 55.03
C ASN A 35 27.15 -20.24 55.66
N GLY A 36 26.53 -21.08 54.84
CA GLY A 36 26.40 -22.51 55.08
C GLY A 36 27.66 -23.18 54.55
N ASN A 37 28.16 -24.18 55.28
CA ASN A 37 29.30 -24.98 54.85
C ASN A 37 28.82 -25.96 53.77
N ILE A 38 29.11 -25.69 52.48
CA ILE A 38 28.57 -26.46 51.35
C ILE A 38 29.72 -27.16 50.59
N ASN A 39 29.60 -28.48 50.43
CA ASN A 39 30.56 -29.32 49.69
C ASN A 39 30.68 -28.89 48.22
N PRO A 40 31.88 -28.52 47.73
CA PRO A 40 32.07 -27.83 46.45
C PRO A 40 31.83 -28.70 45.19
N THR A 41 31.95 -30.03 45.30
CA THR A 41 31.90 -30.92 44.13
C THR A 41 30.49 -31.23 43.61
N ARG A 42 29.47 -31.24 44.48
CA ARG A 42 28.07 -31.44 44.06
C ARG A 42 27.46 -30.19 43.42
N THR A 43 27.86 -29.00 43.86
CA THR A 43 27.31 -27.73 43.38
C THR A 43 27.75 -27.42 41.94
N ILE A 44 29.00 -27.71 41.58
CA ILE A 44 29.52 -27.43 40.22
C ILE A 44 28.81 -28.31 39.18
N GLN A 45 28.59 -29.59 39.47
CA GLN A 45 27.88 -30.49 38.55
C GLN A 45 26.42 -30.06 38.35
N THR A 46 25.72 -29.64 39.41
CA THR A 46 24.34 -29.15 39.28
C THR A 46 24.27 -27.83 38.50
N ILE A 47 25.21 -26.91 38.70
CA ILE A 47 25.27 -25.65 37.94
C ILE A 47 25.52 -25.92 36.45
N ILE A 48 26.44 -26.82 36.12
CA ILE A 48 26.73 -27.19 34.73
C ILE A 48 25.50 -27.83 34.08
N VAL A 49 24.83 -28.77 34.76
CA VAL A 49 23.63 -29.42 34.20
C VAL A 49 22.50 -28.40 33.99
N VAL A 50 22.26 -27.49 34.93
CA VAL A 50 21.24 -26.44 34.77
C VAL A 50 21.59 -25.48 33.63
N ALA A 51 22.86 -25.09 33.50
CA ALA A 51 23.30 -24.23 32.41
C ALA A 51 23.19 -24.93 31.04
N VAL A 52 23.53 -26.21 30.96
CA VAL A 52 23.40 -27.01 29.72
C VAL A 52 21.94 -27.23 29.36
N VAL A 53 21.06 -27.50 30.34
CA VAL A 53 19.62 -27.65 30.10
C VAL A 53 18.98 -26.31 29.73
N ALA A 54 19.43 -25.20 30.30
CA ALA A 54 18.96 -23.85 29.92
C ALA A 54 19.45 -23.47 28.51
N LEU A 55 20.68 -23.80 28.14
CA LEU A 55 21.22 -23.59 26.79
C LEU A 55 20.55 -24.51 25.76
N LEU A 56 20.32 -25.77 26.09
CA LEU A 56 19.54 -26.69 25.25
C LEU A 56 18.09 -26.25 25.14
N GLY A 57 17.50 -25.77 26.24
CA GLY A 57 16.16 -25.18 26.25
C GLY A 57 16.10 -23.96 25.34
N TRP A 58 17.04 -23.02 25.48
CA TRP A 58 17.11 -21.85 24.61
C TRP A 58 17.34 -22.26 23.14
N TYR A 59 18.24 -23.20 22.86
CA TYR A 59 18.49 -23.68 21.50
C TYR A 59 17.28 -24.40 20.89
N LEU A 60 16.57 -25.21 21.68
CA LEU A 60 15.37 -25.94 21.25
C LEU A 60 14.11 -25.07 21.18
N PHE A 61 14.07 -23.94 21.91
CA PHE A 61 12.94 -22.99 21.92
C PHE A 61 13.23 -21.66 21.20
N SER A 62 14.38 -21.52 20.54
CA SER A 62 14.63 -20.39 19.63
C SER A 62 13.88 -20.62 18.33
N THR A 63 12.59 -20.29 18.34
CA THR A 63 11.84 -20.10 17.11
C THR A 63 12.30 -18.79 16.49
N GLU A 64 13.00 -18.86 15.37
CA GLU A 64 13.28 -17.71 14.53
C GLU A 64 11.92 -17.16 14.05
N GLU A 65 11.52 -15.99 14.55
CA GLU A 65 10.28 -15.35 14.09
C GLU A 65 10.48 -14.96 12.62
N ILE A 66 9.83 -15.70 11.72
CA ILE A 66 9.79 -15.34 10.31
C ILE A 66 8.93 -14.09 10.20
N GLN A 67 9.58 -12.92 10.18
CA GLN A 67 8.90 -11.65 9.97
C GLN A 67 8.26 -11.65 8.57
N ALA A 68 6.97 -11.36 8.50
CA ALA A 68 6.27 -11.23 7.22
C ALA A 68 6.93 -10.14 6.35
N PRO A 69 6.90 -10.27 5.01
CA PRO A 69 7.43 -9.24 4.14
C PRO A 69 6.72 -7.91 4.38
N PHE A 70 7.42 -6.80 4.20
CA PHE A 70 6.85 -5.48 4.45
C PHE A 70 5.71 -5.13 3.49
N VAL A 71 5.86 -5.51 2.21
CA VAL A 71 4.77 -5.54 1.24
C VAL A 71 4.21 -6.95 1.23
N ASN A 72 2.98 -7.12 1.72
CA ASN A 72 2.38 -8.43 1.96
C ASN A 72 0.97 -8.51 1.38
N PRO A 73 0.83 -8.94 0.11
CA PRO A 73 -0.49 -9.03 -0.52
C PRO A 73 -1.38 -10.03 0.23
N PRO A 74 -2.67 -9.73 0.45
CA PRO A 74 -3.58 -10.62 1.18
C PRO A 74 -3.81 -11.95 0.46
N MET A 75 -3.61 -12.00 -0.86
CA MET A 75 -3.67 -13.20 -1.68
C MET A 75 -2.60 -13.13 -2.78
N ALA A 76 -1.73 -14.14 -2.87
CA ALA A 76 -0.63 -14.15 -3.83
C ALA A 76 -1.08 -14.06 -5.31
N THR A 77 -2.26 -14.59 -5.62
CA THR A 77 -2.81 -14.63 -7.00
C THR A 77 -3.62 -13.40 -7.39
N ALA A 78 -3.77 -12.41 -6.50
CA ALA A 78 -4.58 -11.22 -6.76
C ALA A 78 -3.74 -9.97 -7.04
N ASN A 79 -2.42 -10.10 -7.11
CA ASN A 79 -1.53 -8.99 -7.36
C ASN A 79 -1.60 -8.57 -8.84
N LEU A 80 -1.49 -7.27 -9.11
CA LEU A 80 -1.50 -6.76 -10.48
C LEU A 80 -0.25 -7.21 -11.25
N GLU A 81 -0.46 -7.70 -12.46
CA GLU A 81 0.60 -8.12 -13.37
C GLU A 81 1.40 -6.91 -13.89
N TYR A 82 2.65 -7.15 -14.27
CA TYR A 82 3.50 -6.14 -14.88
C TYR A 82 3.35 -6.11 -16.40
N SER A 83 3.38 -4.90 -16.97
CA SER A 83 3.76 -4.73 -18.37
C SER A 83 5.27 -4.80 -18.51
N ILE A 84 5.73 -5.60 -19.48
CA ILE A 84 7.14 -5.85 -19.72
C ILE A 84 7.59 -5.13 -21.00
N TYR A 85 8.64 -4.33 -20.89
CA TYR A 85 9.26 -3.59 -21.99
C TYR A 85 10.73 -3.99 -22.11
N ASN A 86 11.14 -4.44 -23.30
CA ASN A 86 12.54 -4.69 -23.60
C ASN A 86 13.12 -3.45 -24.28
N ILE A 87 14.12 -2.84 -23.65
CA ILE A 87 14.75 -1.59 -24.11
C ILE A 87 16.25 -1.76 -24.17
N ASN A 88 16.93 -0.91 -24.94
CA ASN A 88 18.39 -0.87 -24.92
C ASN A 88 18.88 0.29 -24.06
N ALA A 89 19.64 -0.03 -23.01
CA ALA A 89 20.11 0.94 -22.01
C ALA A 89 21.01 2.05 -22.59
N THR A 90 21.61 1.85 -23.77
CA THR A 90 22.50 2.85 -24.40
C THR A 90 21.74 3.88 -25.22
N ASN A 91 20.44 3.68 -25.45
CA ASN A 91 19.61 4.54 -26.29
C ASN A 91 18.56 5.24 -25.44
N ALA A 92 18.22 6.48 -25.82
CA ALA A 92 17.07 7.13 -25.24
C ALA A 92 15.78 6.48 -25.78
N GLN A 93 14.78 6.32 -24.92
CA GLN A 93 13.52 5.69 -25.29
C GLN A 93 12.35 6.35 -24.55
N LEU A 94 11.24 6.49 -25.26
CA LEU A 94 9.94 6.87 -24.72
C LEU A 94 9.07 5.62 -24.67
N LEU A 95 8.58 5.26 -23.50
CA LEU A 95 7.61 4.18 -23.32
C LEU A 95 6.23 4.76 -23.06
N GLU A 96 5.21 4.14 -23.66
CA GLU A 96 3.82 4.45 -23.43
C GLU A 96 3.16 3.24 -22.75
N TYR A 97 2.43 3.52 -21.67
CA TYR A 97 1.63 2.54 -20.94
C TYR A 97 0.15 2.67 -21.30
N ALA A 98 -0.63 1.61 -21.09
CA ALA A 98 -1.99 1.51 -21.57
C ALA A 98 -2.94 2.60 -21.04
N THR A 99 -2.62 3.22 -19.90
CA THR A 99 -3.38 4.32 -19.30
C THR A 99 -3.08 5.69 -19.93
N GLY A 100 -2.11 5.76 -20.85
CA GLY A 100 -1.59 7.01 -21.41
C GLY A 100 -0.39 7.59 -20.65
N THR A 101 0.07 6.93 -19.58
CA THR A 101 1.32 7.27 -18.90
C THR A 101 2.49 7.18 -19.85
N THR A 102 3.38 8.15 -19.77
CA THR A 102 4.64 8.15 -20.52
C THR A 102 5.85 8.02 -19.58
N ILE A 103 6.85 7.27 -20.03
CA ILE A 103 8.12 7.07 -19.32
C ILE A 103 9.25 7.46 -20.26
N GLU A 104 9.87 8.60 -19.99
CA GLU A 104 11.02 9.11 -20.72
C GLU A 104 12.31 8.59 -20.07
N ILE A 105 13.04 7.75 -20.80
CA ILE A 105 14.26 7.10 -20.35
C ILE A 105 15.43 7.65 -21.19
N PRO A 106 16.29 8.52 -20.63
CA PRO A 106 17.51 8.94 -21.31
C PRO A 106 18.47 7.78 -21.58
N ALA A 107 19.40 7.97 -22.51
CA ALA A 107 20.50 7.03 -22.72
C ALA A 107 21.38 6.92 -21.47
N ASN A 108 21.84 5.72 -21.13
CA ASN A 108 22.71 5.42 -19.99
C ASN A 108 22.09 5.75 -18.62
N SER A 109 20.77 5.56 -18.49
CA SER A 109 20.00 5.80 -17.26
C SER A 109 20.11 4.68 -16.21
N PHE A 110 20.88 3.63 -16.47
CA PHE A 110 20.93 2.44 -15.62
C PHE A 110 22.34 2.09 -15.16
N VAL A 111 22.46 1.70 -13.90
CA VAL A 111 23.68 1.20 -13.27
C VAL A 111 23.45 -0.13 -12.56
N ASP A 112 24.52 -0.90 -12.38
CA ASP A 112 24.51 -2.13 -11.58
C ASP A 112 24.51 -1.81 -10.06
N LYS A 113 24.46 -2.85 -9.23
CA LYS A 113 24.54 -2.73 -7.76
C LYS A 113 25.83 -2.06 -7.24
N ASN A 114 26.87 -1.96 -8.07
CA ASN A 114 28.15 -1.33 -7.74
C ASN A 114 28.24 0.10 -8.29
N GLY A 115 27.22 0.59 -9.00
CA GLY A 115 27.20 1.90 -9.65
C GLY A 115 27.86 1.94 -11.03
N ASN A 116 28.20 0.80 -11.64
CA ASN A 116 28.77 0.77 -12.99
C ASN A 116 27.66 0.91 -14.06
N PRO A 117 27.87 1.67 -15.14
CA PRO A 117 26.90 1.78 -16.23
C PRO A 117 26.53 0.42 -16.83
N VAL A 118 25.23 0.19 -17.02
CA VAL A 118 24.70 -1.00 -17.70
C VAL A 118 24.47 -0.68 -19.17
N MET A 119 24.92 -1.60 -20.04
CA MET A 119 24.87 -1.46 -21.48
C MET A 119 24.10 -2.64 -22.09
N GLY A 120 23.45 -2.43 -23.23
CA GLY A 120 22.73 -3.48 -23.95
C GLY A 120 21.26 -3.57 -23.54
N ASP A 121 20.64 -4.72 -23.83
CA ASP A 121 19.21 -4.91 -23.67
C ASP A 121 18.86 -5.18 -22.20
N ILE A 122 17.85 -4.48 -21.70
CA ILE A 122 17.31 -4.64 -20.36
C ILE A 122 15.79 -4.77 -20.40
N GLU A 123 15.25 -5.45 -19.40
CA GLU A 123 13.83 -5.64 -19.18
C GLU A 123 13.33 -4.62 -18.15
N ILE A 124 12.37 -3.78 -18.53
CA ILE A 124 11.64 -2.89 -17.63
C ILE A 124 10.27 -3.50 -17.34
N ARG A 125 9.94 -3.62 -16.05
CA ARG A 125 8.62 -4.05 -15.57
C ARG A 125 7.92 -2.86 -14.96
N TYR A 126 6.72 -2.57 -15.43
CA TYR A 126 5.95 -1.41 -15.00
C TYR A 126 4.50 -1.79 -14.69
N ARG A 127 3.95 -1.24 -13.61
CA ARG A 127 2.53 -1.36 -13.25
C ARG A 127 2.07 -0.14 -12.44
N GLU A 128 0.77 0.09 -12.44
CA GLU A 128 0.12 1.22 -11.77
C GLU A 128 -0.99 0.72 -10.84
N PHE A 129 -1.32 1.54 -9.83
CA PHE A 129 -2.40 1.32 -8.89
C PHE A 129 -3.22 2.61 -8.81
N HIS A 130 -4.48 2.55 -9.24
CA HIS A 130 -5.33 3.74 -9.38
C HIS A 130 -6.51 3.78 -8.41
N ASN A 131 -6.83 2.66 -7.74
CA ASN A 131 -7.95 2.60 -6.82
C ASN A 131 -7.61 1.86 -5.52
N PRO A 132 -8.37 2.08 -4.43
CA PRO A 132 -8.12 1.45 -3.14
C PRO A 132 -8.11 -0.08 -3.15
N PHE A 133 -8.85 -0.70 -4.07
CA PHE A 133 -8.92 -2.16 -4.17
C PHE A 133 -7.60 -2.75 -4.71
N GLU A 134 -7.06 -2.18 -5.78
CA GLU A 134 -5.75 -2.54 -6.35
C GLU A 134 -4.62 -2.35 -5.33
N ILE A 135 -4.67 -1.25 -4.59
CA ILE A 135 -3.69 -0.93 -3.53
C ILE A 135 -3.79 -1.94 -2.38
N PHE A 136 -5.00 -2.29 -1.97
CA PHE A 136 -5.19 -3.31 -0.93
C PHE A 136 -4.67 -4.68 -1.38
N LEU A 137 -4.96 -5.09 -2.62
CA LEU A 137 -4.51 -6.37 -3.17
C LEU A 137 -3.01 -6.46 -3.37
N SER A 138 -2.32 -5.33 -3.58
CA SER A 138 -0.86 -5.30 -3.69
C SER A 138 -0.16 -5.53 -2.35
N GLY A 139 -0.86 -5.26 -1.23
CA GLY A 139 -0.28 -5.32 0.11
C GLY A 139 0.70 -4.19 0.40
N ILE A 140 0.71 -3.13 -0.41
CA ILE A 140 1.52 -1.93 -0.17
C ILE A 140 0.96 -1.20 1.06
N PRO A 141 1.76 -0.96 2.11
CA PRO A 141 1.28 -0.26 3.29
C PRO A 141 0.96 1.20 2.95
N MET A 142 -0.22 1.69 3.30
CA MET A 142 -0.66 3.08 3.06
C MET A 142 -0.63 3.93 4.32
N VAL A 143 0.17 3.54 5.32
CA VAL A 143 0.33 4.25 6.59
C VAL A 143 1.66 4.96 6.65
N TYR A 144 1.68 6.15 7.26
CA TYR A 144 2.90 6.88 7.57
C TYR A 144 2.84 7.44 8.99
N ASP A 145 4.00 7.64 9.60
CA ASP A 145 4.13 8.28 10.91
C ASP A 145 4.51 9.75 10.75
N SER A 146 3.85 10.62 11.51
CA SER A 146 4.28 11.99 11.72
C SER A 146 4.24 12.30 13.21
N ALA A 147 5.43 12.50 13.80
CA ALA A 147 5.62 12.79 15.22
C ALA A 147 5.00 11.74 16.18
N GLY A 148 5.05 10.44 15.83
CA GLY A 148 4.51 9.36 16.64
C GLY A 148 3.00 9.15 16.49
N ILE A 149 2.36 9.83 15.54
CA ILE A 149 0.96 9.63 15.18
C ILE A 149 0.93 9.00 13.79
N GLN A 150 0.22 7.87 13.68
CA GLN A 150 -0.01 7.20 12.41
C GLN A 150 -1.16 7.85 11.64
N TYR A 151 -0.94 8.04 10.35
CA TYR A 151 -1.90 8.58 9.39
C TYR A 151 -1.98 7.67 8.16
N HIS A 152 -3.07 7.81 7.40
CA HIS A 152 -3.24 7.12 6.13
C HIS A 152 -2.99 8.07 4.96
N PHE A 153 -2.40 7.55 3.89
CA PHE A 153 -2.31 8.28 2.63
C PHE A 153 -3.64 8.28 1.88
N GLU A 154 -3.95 9.44 1.31
CA GLU A 154 -4.82 9.56 0.14
C GLU A 154 -3.93 9.52 -1.11
N SER A 155 -4.31 8.74 -2.11
CA SER A 155 -3.50 8.52 -3.31
C SER A 155 -4.17 9.09 -4.56
N ALA A 156 -3.40 9.79 -5.38
CA ALA A 156 -3.73 10.15 -6.76
C ALA A 156 -3.21 9.12 -7.78
N GLY A 157 -2.82 7.94 -7.31
CA GLY A 157 -2.17 6.89 -8.08
C GLY A 157 -0.81 6.53 -7.49
N MET A 158 -0.39 5.30 -7.72
CA MET A 158 0.95 4.79 -7.43
C MET A 158 1.45 4.00 -8.62
N PHE A 159 2.75 3.90 -8.78
CA PHE A 159 3.35 3.03 -9.77
C PHE A 159 4.58 2.32 -9.20
N GLU A 160 4.92 1.21 -9.84
CA GLU A 160 6.15 0.48 -9.58
C GLU A 160 6.88 0.28 -10.89
N ILE A 161 8.18 0.59 -10.89
CA ILE A 161 9.08 0.39 -12.01
C ILE A 161 10.30 -0.40 -11.56
N LEU A 162 10.58 -1.53 -12.21
CA LEU A 162 11.73 -2.39 -11.94
C LEU A 162 12.51 -2.60 -13.23
N GLY A 163 13.84 -2.68 -13.12
CA GLY A 163 14.72 -2.95 -14.26
C GLY A 163 15.59 -4.18 -14.02
N PHE A 164 15.80 -4.98 -15.07
CA PHE A 164 16.63 -6.18 -15.03
C PHE A 164 17.53 -6.27 -16.26
N HIS A 165 18.81 -6.56 -16.04
CA HIS A 165 19.73 -6.98 -17.09
C HIS A 165 19.96 -8.49 -16.95
N GLY A 166 19.26 -9.27 -17.78
CA GLY A 166 19.12 -10.70 -17.57
C GLY A 166 18.39 -10.98 -16.25
N ASN A 167 19.07 -11.62 -15.29
CA ASN A 167 18.50 -11.94 -13.97
C ASN A 167 18.96 -10.97 -12.86
N GLU A 168 19.79 -9.97 -13.18
CA GLU A 168 20.30 -9.02 -12.20
C GLU A 168 19.50 -7.71 -12.25
N GLN A 169 19.07 -7.23 -11.08
CA GLN A 169 18.37 -5.95 -10.98
C GLN A 169 19.33 -4.79 -11.29
N VAL A 170 18.81 -3.80 -12.01
CA VAL A 170 19.51 -2.54 -12.30
C VAL A 170 18.84 -1.38 -11.57
N PHE A 171 19.61 -0.32 -11.36
CA PHE A 171 19.19 0.86 -10.61
C PHE A 171 19.28 2.11 -11.49
N ILE A 172 18.52 3.14 -11.14
CA ILE A 172 18.55 4.42 -11.87
C ILE A 172 19.89 5.11 -11.60
N ASN A 173 20.54 5.56 -12.66
CA ASN A 173 21.71 6.41 -12.59
C ASN A 173 21.31 7.80 -12.05
N PRO A 174 21.84 8.25 -10.90
CA PRO A 174 21.49 9.56 -10.34
C PRO A 174 21.79 10.75 -11.29
N GLU A 175 22.75 10.59 -12.21
CA GLU A 175 23.13 11.61 -13.19
C GLU A 175 22.21 11.64 -14.42
N GLN A 176 21.45 10.57 -14.67
CA GLN A 176 20.55 10.41 -15.81
C GLN A 176 19.20 9.90 -15.32
N GLN A 177 18.38 10.84 -14.86
CA GLN A 177 17.09 10.54 -14.25
C GLN A 177 16.03 10.18 -15.30
N ILE A 178 15.22 9.17 -14.97
CA ILE A 178 14.03 8.80 -15.73
C ILE A 178 12.88 9.73 -15.32
N GLN A 179 12.10 10.20 -16.29
CA GLN A 179 10.89 10.96 -16.03
C GLN A 179 9.65 10.11 -16.30
N VAL A 180 8.78 9.99 -15.30
CA VAL A 180 7.47 9.33 -15.43
C VAL A 180 6.40 10.40 -15.36
N LYS A 181 5.56 10.48 -16.39
CA LYS A 181 4.33 11.27 -16.40
C LYS A 181 3.15 10.34 -16.29
N MET A 182 2.81 10.00 -15.05
CA MET A 182 1.72 9.07 -14.75
C MET A 182 0.37 9.72 -15.06
N ALA A 183 -0.46 9.04 -15.84
CA ALA A 183 -1.86 9.41 -16.01
C ALA A 183 -2.59 9.21 -14.68
N SER A 184 -3.31 10.23 -14.22
CA SER A 184 -4.09 10.18 -12.98
C SER A 184 -5.57 10.39 -13.28
N TYR A 185 -6.43 9.63 -12.61
CA TYR A 185 -7.88 9.85 -12.64
C TYR A 185 -8.34 10.86 -11.58
N ASN A 186 -7.42 11.41 -10.79
CA ASN A 186 -7.67 12.42 -9.78
C ASN A 186 -7.28 13.82 -10.29
N ASN A 187 -8.21 14.78 -10.18
CA ASN A 187 -8.03 16.16 -10.62
C ASN A 187 -7.38 17.08 -9.56
N GLY A 188 -7.09 16.56 -8.37
CA GLY A 188 -6.51 17.31 -7.27
C GLY A 188 -5.03 17.62 -7.49
N GLU A 189 -4.62 18.85 -7.15
CA GLU A 189 -3.25 19.32 -7.28
C GLU A 189 -2.50 19.34 -5.94
N TYR A 190 -3.13 18.85 -4.86
CA TYR A 190 -2.61 18.92 -3.50
C TYR A 190 -1.71 17.75 -3.10
N PHE A 191 -1.51 16.76 -3.98
CA PHE A 191 -0.69 15.58 -3.71
C PHE A 191 0.82 15.86 -3.68
N ASN A 192 1.54 14.94 -3.04
CA ASN A 192 2.99 14.92 -2.92
C ASN A 192 3.51 13.58 -3.44
N GLN A 193 4.78 13.55 -3.84
CA GLN A 193 5.47 12.34 -4.27
C GLN A 193 6.18 11.69 -3.08
N TYR A 194 5.98 10.39 -2.92
CA TYR A 194 6.61 9.57 -1.90
C TYR A 194 7.27 8.33 -2.51
N PHE A 195 8.35 7.86 -1.89
CA PHE A 195 9.03 6.61 -2.25
C PHE A 195 8.91 5.61 -1.09
N LEU A 196 8.46 4.40 -1.38
CA LEU A 196 8.40 3.32 -0.39
C LEU A 196 9.77 2.66 -0.27
N ASP A 197 10.45 2.89 0.85
CA ASP A 197 11.66 2.15 1.19
C ASP A 197 11.29 0.86 1.91
N THR A 198 11.43 -0.25 1.20
CA THR A 198 11.09 -1.58 1.71
C THR A 198 12.14 -2.14 2.67
N VAL A 199 13.34 -1.55 2.73
CA VAL A 199 14.41 -1.92 3.66
C VAL A 199 14.19 -1.24 5.00
N ASN A 200 13.96 0.08 4.99
CA ASN A 200 13.68 0.87 6.20
C ASN A 200 12.21 0.83 6.62
N GLN A 201 11.35 0.19 5.81
CA GLN A 201 9.93 -0.01 6.09
C GLN A 201 9.17 1.31 6.29
N ASN A 202 9.46 2.31 5.45
CA ASN A 202 8.85 3.63 5.57
C ASN A 202 8.61 4.30 4.20
N TRP A 203 7.70 5.27 4.20
CA TRP A 203 7.52 6.18 3.08
C TRP A 203 8.39 7.41 3.25
N ASN A 204 9.20 7.69 2.25
CA ASN A 204 10.07 8.85 2.21
C ASN A 204 9.43 9.93 1.34
N PHE A 205 9.22 11.12 1.90
CA PHE A 205 8.79 12.29 1.13
C PHE A 205 9.89 12.68 0.13
N ILE A 206 9.51 12.79 -1.14
CA ILE A 206 10.43 13.22 -2.20
C ILE A 206 10.26 14.72 -2.44
N LYS A 207 9.06 15.13 -2.88
CA LYS A 207 8.75 16.52 -3.26
C LYS A 207 7.25 16.72 -3.42
N LYS A 208 6.85 17.99 -3.56
CA LYS A 208 5.52 18.37 -4.03
C LYS A 208 5.32 17.88 -5.46
N ASP A 209 4.15 17.32 -5.75
CA ASP A 209 3.85 16.84 -7.10
C ASP A 209 3.63 17.98 -8.10
N ASN A 210 3.89 17.72 -9.38
CA ASN A 210 3.69 18.67 -10.47
C ASN A 210 2.63 18.12 -11.43
N VAL A 211 1.42 18.69 -11.37
CA VAL A 211 0.30 18.25 -12.20
C VAL A 211 0.33 18.97 -13.55
N GLU A 212 0.58 18.22 -14.60
CA GLU A 212 0.38 18.70 -15.98
C GLU A 212 -1.07 18.40 -16.37
N LYS A 213 -1.88 19.45 -16.48
CA LYS A 213 -3.19 19.29 -17.13
C LYS A 213 -2.92 19.02 -18.60
N PHE A 214 -3.34 17.87 -19.09
CA PHE A 214 -3.50 17.65 -20.51
C PHE A 214 -4.57 18.63 -20.99
N SER A 215 -4.11 19.81 -21.44
CA SER A 215 -4.94 20.66 -22.26
C SER A 215 -5.19 19.87 -23.53
N THR A 216 -6.44 19.51 -23.77
CA THR A 216 -6.95 19.33 -25.12
C THR A 216 -6.84 20.70 -25.79
N ALA A 217 -5.62 21.15 -26.09
CA ALA A 217 -5.40 22.22 -27.04
C ALA A 217 -5.98 21.65 -28.32
N ILE A 218 -7.16 22.15 -28.68
CA ILE A 218 -7.89 21.94 -29.92
C ILE A 218 -6.86 21.68 -31.01
N ILE A 219 -6.60 20.40 -31.29
CA ILE A 219 -6.16 20.03 -32.60
C ILE A 219 -7.40 20.37 -33.40
N ASP A 220 -7.29 21.35 -34.28
CA ASP A 220 -8.24 21.60 -35.37
C ASP A 220 -8.18 20.39 -36.32
N VAL A 221 -8.41 19.19 -35.78
CA VAL A 221 -8.86 18.03 -36.52
C VAL A 221 -10.26 18.42 -36.93
N PRO A 222 -10.58 18.37 -38.23
CA PRO A 222 -11.94 18.54 -38.69
C PRO A 222 -12.88 17.74 -37.81
N SER A 223 -13.97 18.38 -37.42
CA SER A 223 -15.03 17.99 -36.50
C SER A 223 -15.85 16.76 -36.95
N ASP A 224 -15.17 15.76 -37.52
CA ASP A 224 -15.76 14.55 -38.04
C ASP A 224 -15.51 13.33 -37.14
N GLU A 225 -14.53 13.35 -36.22
CA GLU A 225 -14.30 12.24 -35.27
C GLU A 225 -14.82 12.48 -33.84
N GLU A 226 -15.01 13.74 -33.40
CA GLU A 226 -15.84 14.01 -32.19
C GLU A 226 -17.33 13.70 -32.44
N LYS A 227 -17.77 13.68 -33.69
CA LYS A 227 -19.09 13.13 -34.06
C LYS A 227 -19.18 11.61 -33.95
N ALA A 228 -18.06 10.89 -33.84
CA ALA A 228 -18.12 9.42 -33.77
C ALA A 228 -18.32 8.88 -32.33
N ILE A 229 -18.14 9.71 -31.29
CA ILE A 229 -18.42 9.32 -29.89
C ILE A 229 -19.50 10.21 -29.25
N SER A 230 -19.79 11.40 -29.79
CA SER A 230 -20.93 12.23 -29.35
C SER A 230 -22.28 11.87 -30.00
N ASP A 231 -22.34 11.02 -31.02
CA ASP A 231 -23.60 10.61 -31.68
C ASP A 231 -24.07 9.19 -31.31
N ASN A 232 -23.49 8.56 -30.29
CA ASN A 232 -24.19 7.44 -29.66
C ASN A 232 -25.16 8.00 -28.63
N GLU A 233 -26.24 8.64 -29.11
CA GLU A 233 -27.48 8.64 -28.35
C GLU A 233 -27.66 7.23 -27.79
N PRO A 234 -27.80 7.06 -26.46
CA PRO A 234 -27.96 5.73 -25.90
C PRO A 234 -29.09 5.03 -26.63
N ALA A 235 -28.86 3.77 -26.99
CA ALA A 235 -29.84 2.99 -27.75
C ALA A 235 -31.22 3.17 -27.13
N LYS A 236 -32.20 3.56 -27.96
CA LYS A 236 -33.54 3.92 -27.47
C LYS A 236 -34.02 2.88 -26.46
N PRO A 237 -34.51 3.31 -25.30
CA PRO A 237 -34.85 2.40 -24.22
C PRO A 237 -35.89 1.39 -24.70
N ILE A 238 -35.60 0.12 -24.44
CA ILE A 238 -36.49 -1.00 -24.75
C ILE A 238 -37.36 -1.22 -23.51
N LYS A 239 -38.62 -1.62 -23.71
CA LYS A 239 -39.52 -1.96 -22.60
C LYS A 239 -38.89 -3.05 -21.74
N ALA A 240 -38.81 -2.82 -20.43
CA ALA A 240 -38.26 -3.77 -19.47
C ALA A 240 -38.98 -5.12 -19.54
N ASP A 241 -38.21 -6.20 -19.51
CA ASP A 241 -38.74 -7.56 -19.39
C ASP A 241 -39.05 -7.85 -17.92
N GLU A 242 -40.33 -8.06 -17.61
CA GLU A 242 -40.85 -8.31 -16.25
C GLU A 242 -40.21 -9.51 -15.54
N LYS A 243 -39.49 -10.36 -16.28
CA LYS A 243 -38.75 -11.50 -15.71
C LYS A 243 -37.47 -11.09 -14.98
N TYR A 244 -36.84 -9.97 -15.34
CA TYR A 244 -35.58 -9.55 -14.72
C TYR A 244 -35.76 -8.29 -13.89
N TYR A 245 -34.89 -8.14 -12.90
CA TYR A 245 -34.96 -7.02 -11.98
C TYR A 245 -34.56 -5.71 -12.67
N SER A 246 -35.35 -4.66 -12.40
CA SER A 246 -35.09 -3.31 -12.89
C SER A 246 -35.05 -2.32 -11.72
N PHE A 247 -34.17 -1.33 -11.82
CA PHE A 247 -33.99 -0.29 -10.80
C PHE A 247 -33.80 1.08 -11.44
N GLU A 248 -34.07 2.12 -10.65
CA GLU A 248 -33.78 3.51 -10.99
C GLU A 248 -32.45 3.91 -10.35
N VAL A 249 -31.66 4.68 -11.07
CA VAL A 249 -30.42 5.26 -10.55
C VAL A 249 -30.70 6.72 -10.20
N ILE A 250 -30.56 7.05 -8.91
CA ILE A 250 -30.66 8.41 -8.41
C ILE A 250 -29.24 8.96 -8.31
N PHE A 251 -28.99 10.12 -8.91
CA PHE A 251 -27.68 10.76 -8.93
C PHE A 251 -27.81 12.27 -8.72
N ASN A 252 -26.73 12.91 -8.28
CA ASN A 252 -26.64 14.36 -8.16
C ASN A 252 -26.27 14.98 -9.52
N GLU A 253 -27.16 15.79 -10.07
CA GLU A 253 -26.99 16.40 -11.41
C GLU A 253 -25.85 17.43 -11.48
N GLU A 254 -25.49 18.04 -10.35
CA GLU A 254 -24.37 18.99 -10.28
C GLU A 254 -23.02 18.28 -10.27
N GLU A 255 -22.99 17.07 -9.71
CA GLU A 255 -21.78 16.26 -9.56
C GLU A 255 -21.55 15.32 -10.75
N PHE A 256 -22.64 14.85 -11.38
CA PHE A 256 -22.62 13.91 -12.51
C PHE A 256 -23.52 14.38 -13.68
N PRO A 257 -23.22 15.52 -14.32
CA PRO A 257 -24.05 16.07 -15.39
C PRO A 257 -24.17 15.16 -16.63
N GLU A 258 -23.21 14.27 -16.85
CA GLU A 258 -23.19 13.27 -17.94
C GLU A 258 -24.31 12.23 -17.82
N LEU A 259 -24.81 11.97 -16.61
CA LEU A 259 -25.87 10.97 -16.37
C LEU A 259 -27.27 11.51 -16.69
N ASN A 260 -27.41 12.81 -16.96
CA ASN A 260 -28.69 13.44 -17.29
C ASN A 260 -29.37 12.82 -18.51
N VAL A 261 -28.62 12.25 -19.46
CA VAL A 261 -29.18 11.54 -20.62
C VAL A 261 -29.97 10.28 -20.23
N TYR A 262 -29.71 9.72 -19.06
CA TYR A 262 -30.39 8.54 -18.52
C TYR A 262 -31.48 8.87 -17.49
N LYS A 263 -31.77 10.16 -17.27
CA LYS A 263 -32.77 10.60 -16.29
C LYS A 263 -34.16 10.06 -16.64
N GLY A 264 -34.78 9.36 -15.69
CA GLY A 264 -36.10 8.73 -15.87
C GLY A 264 -36.08 7.41 -16.63
N LEU A 265 -34.91 6.80 -16.85
CA LEU A 265 -34.78 5.45 -17.38
C LEU A 265 -34.65 4.41 -16.25
N LEU A 266 -35.17 3.21 -16.51
CA LEU A 266 -34.97 2.04 -15.66
C LEU A 266 -33.84 1.19 -16.22
N PHE A 267 -32.90 0.83 -15.37
CA PHE A 267 -31.80 -0.07 -15.69
C PHE A 267 -32.20 -1.49 -15.34
N GLN A 268 -31.96 -2.43 -16.26
CA GLN A 268 -32.27 -3.84 -16.08
C GLN A 268 -30.97 -4.62 -15.91
N VAL A 269 -30.97 -5.56 -14.96
CA VAL A 269 -29.83 -6.46 -14.75
C VAL A 269 -29.64 -7.34 -15.98
N ASP A 270 -28.39 -7.50 -16.43
CA ASP A 270 -28.08 -8.34 -17.58
C ASP A 270 -28.54 -9.78 -17.36
N LYS A 271 -29.08 -10.39 -18.41
CA LYS A 271 -29.61 -11.76 -18.41
C LYS A 271 -28.54 -12.81 -18.13
N ASN A 272 -27.28 -12.47 -18.41
CA ASN A 272 -26.12 -13.32 -18.22
C ASN A 272 -25.45 -13.13 -16.86
N GLU A 273 -25.91 -12.16 -16.06
CA GLU A 273 -25.34 -11.88 -14.74
C GLU A 273 -25.76 -12.97 -13.74
N LYS A 274 -24.78 -13.74 -13.25
CA LYS A 274 -25.00 -14.89 -12.37
C LYS A 274 -24.77 -14.55 -10.90
N ALA A 275 -24.09 -13.43 -10.61
CA ALA A 275 -23.78 -12.98 -9.26
C ALA A 275 -24.86 -12.08 -8.66
N PHE A 276 -25.88 -11.68 -9.44
CA PHE A 276 -26.95 -10.82 -8.94
C PHE A 276 -27.87 -11.55 -7.94
N SER A 277 -28.02 -10.97 -6.76
CA SER A 277 -28.98 -11.37 -5.74
C SER A 277 -30.06 -10.31 -5.58
N THR A 278 -31.33 -10.72 -5.44
CA THR A 278 -32.46 -9.80 -5.22
C THR A 278 -32.35 -8.99 -3.92
N GLU A 279 -31.47 -9.40 -3.00
CA GLU A 279 -31.18 -8.65 -1.77
C GLU A 279 -30.33 -7.39 -2.02
N PHE A 280 -29.46 -7.38 -3.05
CA PHE A 280 -28.66 -6.20 -3.38
C PHE A 280 -29.52 -5.01 -3.80
N ALA A 281 -30.64 -5.30 -4.45
CA ALA A 281 -31.58 -4.28 -4.88
C ALA A 281 -32.50 -3.75 -3.78
N ARG A 282 -32.50 -4.39 -2.60
CA ARG A 282 -33.19 -3.91 -1.40
C ARG A 282 -32.29 -3.10 -0.48
N THR A 283 -30.99 -3.06 -0.79
CA THR A 283 -30.00 -2.32 -0.03
C THR A 283 -29.91 -0.91 -0.60
N ALA A 284 -30.12 0.09 0.25
CA ALA A 284 -29.79 1.47 -0.11
C ALA A 284 -28.28 1.63 0.03
N TRP A 285 -27.63 1.99 -1.08
CA TRP A 285 -26.19 2.24 -1.12
C TRP A 285 -26.01 3.75 -0.98
N GLU A 286 -25.33 4.17 0.10
CA GLU A 286 -24.94 5.57 0.35
C GLU A 286 -23.55 5.84 -0.21
#